data_AF-A0A1G8KTP4-F1
#
_entry.id   AF-A0A1G8KTP4-F1
#
_cell.length_a   1.000
_cell.length_b   1.000
_cell.length_c   1.000
_cell.angle_alpha   90.00
_cell.angle_beta   90.00
_cell.angle_gamma   90.00
#
_symmetry.space_group_name_H-M   'P 1'
#
loop_
_entity.id
_entity.type
_entity.pdbx_description
1 polymer ?
#
loop_
_entity_poly.entity_id
_entity_poly.type
_entity_poly.pdbx_seq_one_letter_code
_entity_poly.pdbx_strand_id
1 'polypeptide(L)'
;MPKLKIYLYYVFLIAFLAISWGVFKVTNLNFVFNFLDTYYIIQYSDISILLIFPTLLIALLYWLFSKTSVELVKSLVRIHTLTTIVGIVLLITITSFLDFISPLGTTSNFPLFDESENTSITLIILCLLIITSQLLFFLNIILSLASFFFRKNREKR
;
A
#
# COMPACT_ATOMS: atom_id res chain seq x y z
N MET A 1 -10.51 26.66 5.72
CA MET A 1 -10.34 25.26 6.19
C MET A 1 -8.86 24.92 6.15
N PRO A 2 -8.24 24.45 7.26
CA PRO A 2 -6.84 24.03 7.21
C PRO A 2 -6.69 22.94 6.15
N LYS A 3 -5.72 23.09 5.24
CA LYS A 3 -5.34 22.03 4.30
C LYS A 3 -4.89 20.84 5.16
N LEU A 4 -5.74 19.82 5.28
CA LEU A 4 -5.39 18.59 5.99
C LEU A 4 -4.07 18.09 5.40
N LYS A 5 -3.03 17.97 6.23
CA LYS A 5 -1.68 17.58 5.79
C LYS A 5 -1.65 16.07 5.51
N ILE A 6 -2.37 15.64 4.48
CA ILE A 6 -2.58 14.23 4.14
C ILE A 6 -1.24 13.49 3.96
N TYR A 7 -0.23 14.16 3.42
CA TYR A 7 1.12 13.62 3.30
C TYR A 7 1.70 13.12 4.63
N LEU A 8 1.32 13.69 5.79
CA LEU A 8 1.78 13.22 7.10
C LEU A 8 1.31 11.79 7.40
N TYR A 9 0.10 11.40 6.98
CA TYR A 9 -0.36 10.02 7.17
C TYR A 9 0.53 9.04 6.41
N TYR A 10 0.97 9.39 5.21
CA TYR A 10 1.91 8.58 4.44
C TYR A 10 3.31 8.59 5.05
N VAL A 11 3.76 9.69 5.65
CA VAL A 11 5.02 9.72 6.42
C VAL A 11 4.95 8.78 7.63
N PHE A 12 3.84 8.77 8.37
CA PHE A 12 3.62 7.80 9.44
C PHE A 12 3.58 6.36 8.92
N LEU A 13 2.94 6.12 7.77
CA LEU A 13 2.92 4.80 7.15
C LEU A 13 4.33 4.34 6.71
N ILE A 14 5.16 5.25 6.18
CA ILE A 14 6.55 4.95 5.83
C ILE A 14 7.35 4.59 7.09
N ALA A 15 7.17 5.33 8.18
CA ALA A 15 7.81 5.00 9.46
C ALA A 15 7.38 3.62 9.96
N PHE A 16 6.09 3.30 9.88
CA PHE A 16 5.56 1.97 10.20
C PHE A 16 6.18 0.86 9.32
N LEU A 17 6.28 1.09 8.01
CA LEU A 17 6.91 0.14 7.08
C LEU A 17 8.42 -0.03 7.35
N ALA A 18 9.13 1.03 7.70
CA ALA A 18 10.55 0.98 8.06
C ALA A 18 10.79 0.20 9.36
N ILE A 19 9.91 0.37 10.36
CA ILE A 19 9.94 -0.43 11.59
C ILE A 19 9.64 -1.90 11.26
N SER A 20 8.61 -2.17 10.46
CA SER A 20 8.24 -3.53 10.03
C SER A 20 9.38 -4.20 9.28
N TRP A 21 10.05 -3.48 8.38
CA TRP A 21 11.25 -3.93 7.69
C TRP A 21 12.35 -4.36 8.66
N GLY A 22 12.66 -3.53 9.66
CA GLY A 22 13.66 -3.83 10.68
C GLY A 22 13.31 -5.08 11.49
N VAL A 23 12.04 -5.21 11.90
CA VAL A 23 11.53 -6.39 12.60
C VAL A 23 11.71 -7.64 11.75
N PHE A 24 11.25 -7.63 10.49
CA PHE A 24 11.36 -8.78 9.59
C PHE A 24 12.79 -9.18 9.28
N LYS A 25 13.71 -8.19 9.21
CA LYS A 25 15.12 -8.48 8.99
C LYS A 25 15.76 -9.18 10.18
N VAL A 26 15.36 -8.82 11.41
CA VAL A 26 15.87 -9.46 12.63
C VAL A 26 15.26 -10.86 12.81
N THR A 27 13.98 -11.04 12.50
CA THR A 27 13.27 -12.31 12.69
C THR A 27 13.45 -13.31 11.56
N ASN A 28 14.04 -12.90 10.42
CA ASN A 28 14.24 -13.73 9.22
C ASN A 28 12.95 -14.41 8.72
N LEU A 29 11.81 -13.70 8.79
CA LEU A 29 10.53 -14.21 8.33
C LEU A 29 10.46 -14.22 6.79
N ASN A 30 9.98 -15.33 6.22
CA ASN A 30 9.91 -15.56 4.79
C ASN A 30 8.49 -15.90 4.35
N PHE A 31 8.04 -15.22 3.30
CA PHE A 31 6.83 -15.58 2.56
C PHE A 31 7.16 -16.65 1.53
N VAL A 32 6.46 -17.78 1.57
CA VAL A 32 6.61 -18.88 0.61
C VAL A 32 5.34 -19.01 -0.21
N PHE A 33 5.46 -19.01 -1.54
CA PHE A 33 4.35 -19.30 -2.44
C PHE A 33 4.78 -20.27 -3.55
N ASN A 34 3.83 -21.07 -4.02
CA ASN A 34 4.03 -22.01 -5.12
C ASN A 34 3.36 -21.47 -6.38
N PHE A 35 4.10 -21.45 -7.50
CA PHE A 35 3.57 -21.14 -8.81
C PHE A 35 4.07 -22.16 -9.83
N LEU A 36 3.15 -22.90 -10.46
CA LEU A 36 3.45 -23.93 -11.48
C LEU A 36 4.58 -24.89 -11.03
N ASP A 37 4.39 -25.54 -9.87
CA ASP A 37 5.33 -26.49 -9.26
C ASP A 37 6.70 -25.91 -8.86
N THR A 38 6.86 -24.59 -8.90
CA THR A 38 8.07 -23.89 -8.45
C THR A 38 7.82 -23.16 -7.14
N TYR A 39 8.69 -23.38 -6.15
CA TYR A 39 8.65 -22.67 -4.87
C TYR A 39 9.43 -21.35 -4.97
N TYR A 40 8.73 -20.25 -4.71
CA TYR A 40 9.33 -18.93 -4.58
C TYR A 40 9.33 -18.52 -3.11
N ILE A 41 10.48 -18.05 -2.64
CA ILE A 41 10.68 -17.59 -1.26
C ILE A 41 11.05 -16.10 -1.33
N ILE A 42 10.24 -15.25 -0.72
CA ILE A 42 10.46 -13.81 -0.63
C ILE A 42 10.57 -13.42 0.85
N GLN A 43 11.57 -12.63 1.23
CA GLN A 43 11.65 -12.14 2.61
C GLN A 43 10.59 -11.05 2.84
N TYR A 44 9.88 -11.04 3.97
CA TYR A 44 8.94 -9.94 4.24
C TYR A 44 9.61 -8.56 4.33
N SER A 45 10.91 -8.54 4.65
CA SER A 45 11.72 -7.32 4.54
C SER A 45 11.66 -6.76 3.11
N ASP A 46 11.70 -7.61 2.09
CA ASP A 46 11.69 -7.17 0.70
C ASP A 46 10.32 -6.61 0.31
N ILE A 47 9.23 -7.21 0.82
CA ILE A 47 7.87 -6.69 0.66
C ILE A 47 7.74 -5.30 1.31
N SER A 48 8.30 -5.11 2.51
CA SER A 48 8.27 -3.82 3.20
C SER A 48 9.02 -2.74 2.41
N ILE A 49 10.21 -3.05 1.89
CA ILE A 49 10.97 -2.15 1.01
C ILE A 49 10.15 -1.82 -0.24
N LEU A 50 9.57 -2.82 -0.89
CA LEU A 50 8.76 -2.65 -2.09
C LEU A 50 7.58 -1.70 -1.86
N LEU A 51 6.98 -1.70 -0.67
CA LEU A 51 5.88 -0.80 -0.31
C LEU A 51 6.33 0.61 0.10
N ILE A 52 7.56 0.77 0.60
CA ILE A 52 8.10 2.09 0.99
C ILE A 52 8.20 3.01 -0.22
N PHE A 53 8.74 2.52 -1.35
CA PHE A 53 8.94 3.34 -2.55
C PHE A 53 7.65 4.00 -3.10
N PRO A 54 6.56 3.26 -3.40
CA PRO A 54 5.31 3.87 -3.87
C PRO A 54 4.68 4.74 -2.79
N THR A 55 4.77 4.36 -1.51
CA THR A 55 4.23 5.18 -0.40
C THR A 55 4.95 6.52 -0.29
N LEU A 56 6.28 6.54 -0.46
CA LEU A 56 7.09 7.76 -0.51
C LEU A 56 6.69 8.65 -1.70
N LEU A 57 6.49 8.05 -2.88
CA LEU A 57 6.04 8.78 -4.06
C LEU A 57 4.66 9.43 -3.83
N ILE A 58 3.72 8.71 -3.22
CA ILE A 58 2.38 9.23 -2.87
C ILE A 58 2.50 10.38 -1.85
N ALA A 59 3.32 10.22 -0.81
CA ALA A 59 3.56 11.27 0.18
C ALA A 59 4.09 12.55 -0.48
N LEU A 60 5.07 12.41 -1.38
CA LEU A 60 5.67 13.51 -2.12
C LEU A 60 4.65 14.20 -3.03
N LEU A 61 3.82 13.43 -3.74
CA LEU A 61 2.77 13.98 -4.61
C LEU A 61 1.72 14.75 -3.80
N TYR A 62 1.23 14.19 -2.68
CA TYR A 62 0.31 14.92 -1.80
C TYR A 62 0.93 16.18 -1.21
N TRP A 63 2.21 16.13 -0.85
CA TRP A 63 2.94 17.32 -0.40
C TRP A 63 3.04 18.36 -1.51
N LEU A 64 3.36 17.95 -2.75
CA LEU A 64 3.41 18.84 -3.90
C LEU A 64 2.06 19.52 -4.16
N PHE A 65 0.96 18.76 -4.20
CA PHE A 65 -0.39 19.33 -4.34
C PHE A 65 -0.78 20.25 -3.18
N SER A 66 -0.22 20.05 -1.97
CA SER A 66 -0.44 20.99 -0.87
C SER A 66 0.17 22.37 -1.13
N LYS A 67 1.24 22.43 -1.94
CA LYS A 67 1.97 23.64 -2.31
C LYS A 67 1.45 24.32 -3.59
N THR A 68 0.66 23.63 -4.41
CA THR A 68 0.06 24.22 -5.62
C THR A 68 -1.34 24.79 -5.34
N SER A 69 -1.89 25.48 -6.34
CA SER A 69 -3.28 25.95 -6.37
C SER A 69 -4.27 24.92 -6.95
N VAL A 70 -3.78 23.74 -7.34
CA VAL A 70 -4.61 22.63 -7.83
C VAL A 70 -5.25 21.93 -6.63
N GLU A 71 -6.57 21.93 -6.57
CA GLU A 71 -7.31 21.26 -5.51
C GLU A 71 -7.72 19.85 -5.95
N LEU A 72 -7.32 18.85 -5.18
CA LEU A 72 -7.75 17.46 -5.39
C LEU A 72 -9.19 17.25 -4.93
N VAL A 73 -9.92 16.33 -5.58
CA VAL A 73 -11.29 15.97 -5.19
C VAL A 73 -11.28 15.30 -3.82
N LYS A 74 -11.85 15.97 -2.81
CA LYS A 74 -11.76 15.60 -1.39
C LYS A 74 -12.30 14.19 -1.08
N SER A 75 -13.38 13.76 -1.73
CA SER A 75 -13.96 12.42 -1.53
C SER A 75 -13.01 11.32 -2.02
N LEU A 76 -12.46 11.47 -3.22
CA LEU A 76 -11.49 10.54 -3.78
C LEU A 76 -10.20 10.48 -2.96
N VAL A 77 -9.73 11.62 -2.46
CA VAL A 77 -8.60 11.66 -1.52
C VAL A 77 -8.89 10.84 -0.27
N ARG A 78 -10.05 11.02 0.37
CA ARG A 78 -10.42 10.27 1.58
C ARG A 78 -10.48 8.77 1.33
N ILE A 79 -11.15 8.36 0.26
CA ILE A 79 -11.28 6.95 -0.11
C ILE A 79 -9.89 6.36 -0.34
N HIS A 80 -9.09 6.95 -1.23
CA HIS A 80 -7.73 6.48 -1.53
C HIS A 80 -6.84 6.41 -0.29
N THR A 81 -6.82 7.45 0.54
CA THR A 81 -5.98 7.47 1.75
C THR A 81 -6.41 6.40 2.74
N LEU A 82 -7.72 6.24 2.97
CA LEU A 82 -8.24 5.21 3.86
C LEU A 82 -7.91 3.80 3.34
N THR A 83 -8.22 3.51 2.08
CA THR A 83 -8.00 2.18 1.49
C THR A 83 -6.52 1.83 1.41
N THR A 84 -5.64 2.80 1.12
CA THR A 84 -4.19 2.57 1.06
C THR A 84 -3.60 2.31 2.44
N ILE A 85 -3.90 3.16 3.43
CA ILE A 85 -3.33 3.02 4.78
C ILE A 85 -3.85 1.75 5.43
N VAL A 86 -5.18 1.56 5.47
CA VAL A 86 -5.78 0.39 6.10
C VAL A 86 -5.36 -0.88 5.35
N GLY A 87 -5.36 -0.86 4.01
CA GLY A 87 -4.94 -1.99 3.19
C GLY A 87 -3.50 -2.42 3.48
N ILE A 88 -2.55 -1.48 3.50
CA ILE A 88 -1.14 -1.79 3.76
C ILE A 88 -0.94 -2.27 5.21
N VAL A 89 -1.55 -1.61 6.20
CA VAL A 89 -1.45 -2.03 7.60
C VAL A 89 -2.02 -3.43 7.80
N LEU A 90 -3.20 -3.72 7.22
CA LEU A 90 -3.79 -5.06 7.27
C LEU A 90 -2.92 -6.09 6.56
N LEU A 91 -2.38 -5.77 5.38
CA LEU A 91 -1.50 -6.67 4.64
C LEU A 91 -0.31 -7.09 5.50
N ILE A 92 0.43 -6.11 6.05
CA ILE A 92 1.60 -6.36 6.91
C ILE A 92 1.22 -7.13 8.17
N THR A 93 0.12 -6.75 8.82
CA THR A 93 -0.30 -7.38 10.08
C THR A 93 -0.72 -8.83 9.86
N ILE A 94 -1.54 -9.10 8.84
CA ILE A 94 -2.03 -10.43 8.53
C ILE A 94 -0.86 -11.33 8.12
N THR A 95 0.01 -10.90 7.20
CA THR A 95 1.15 -11.73 6.78
C THR A 95 2.08 -12.08 7.94
N SER A 96 2.36 -11.11 8.83
CA SER A 96 3.21 -11.35 10.00
C SER A 96 2.56 -12.28 11.04
N PHE A 97 1.26 -12.08 11.29
CA PHE A 97 0.52 -12.82 12.31
C PHE A 97 0.35 -14.29 11.94
N LEU A 98 0.10 -14.56 10.66
CA LEU A 98 -0.02 -15.93 10.15
C LEU A 98 1.26 -16.72 10.38
N ASP A 99 2.41 -16.15 10.01
CA ASP A 99 3.69 -16.83 10.19
C ASP A 99 4.16 -16.88 11.65
N PHE A 100 3.66 -15.99 12.50
CA PHE A 100 3.93 -16.06 13.94
C PHE A 100 3.13 -17.18 14.63
N ILE A 101 1.86 -17.38 14.27
CA ILE A 101 0.98 -18.37 14.91
C ILE A 101 1.12 -19.76 14.30
N SER A 102 1.24 -19.81 12.97
CA SER A 102 1.50 -21.04 12.23
C SER A 102 2.67 -20.73 11.31
N PRO A 103 3.91 -20.78 11.81
CA PRO A 103 5.09 -20.68 10.97
C PRO A 103 5.04 -21.77 9.91
N LEU A 104 4.49 -21.40 8.75
CA LEU A 104 4.25 -22.25 7.58
C LEU A 104 5.53 -22.95 7.08
N GLY A 105 6.69 -22.57 7.62
CA GLY A 105 8.00 -23.16 7.32
C GLY A 105 8.78 -23.78 8.49
N THR A 106 8.21 -24.04 9.69
CA THR A 106 9.00 -24.67 10.78
C THR A 106 8.68 -26.14 11.06
N THR A 107 7.57 -26.69 10.56
CA THR A 107 7.22 -28.11 10.79
C THR A 107 7.14 -28.96 9.52
N SER A 108 7.13 -28.33 8.34
CA SER A 108 7.22 -29.04 7.06
C SER A 108 7.93 -28.17 6.03
N ASN A 109 8.93 -28.73 5.36
CA ASN A 109 9.55 -28.11 4.17
C ASN A 109 8.57 -28.04 2.97
N PHE A 110 7.34 -28.52 3.15
CA PHE A 110 6.26 -28.57 2.18
C PHE A 110 4.91 -28.41 2.92
N PRO A 111 4.46 -27.20 3.29
CA PRO A 111 3.09 -27.03 3.77
C PRO A 111 2.14 -27.44 2.63
N LEU A 112 1.32 -28.47 2.87
CA LEU A 112 0.21 -28.76 1.98
C LEU A 112 -0.70 -27.53 1.97
N PHE A 113 -0.82 -26.88 0.82
CA PHE A 113 -1.55 -25.61 0.66
C PHE A 113 -3.06 -25.73 0.98
N ASP A 114 -3.56 -26.96 1.13
CA ASP A 114 -4.96 -27.32 1.31
C ASP A 114 -5.64 -26.69 2.55
N GLU A 115 -4.90 -26.31 3.60
CA GLU A 115 -5.49 -25.66 4.79
C GLU A 115 -5.39 -24.12 4.77
N SER A 116 -4.77 -23.53 3.75
CA SER A 116 -4.43 -22.09 3.70
C SER A 116 -5.26 -21.25 2.70
N GLU A 117 -6.22 -21.87 2.01
CA GLU A 117 -6.92 -21.27 0.87
C GLU A 117 -7.60 -19.92 1.21
N ASN A 118 -8.31 -19.84 2.35
CA ASN A 118 -8.99 -18.62 2.79
C ASN A 118 -8.03 -17.45 3.05
N THR A 119 -6.85 -17.78 3.59
CA THR A 119 -5.83 -16.80 3.92
C THR A 119 -5.18 -16.24 2.65
N SER A 120 -4.85 -17.12 1.71
CA SER A 120 -4.32 -16.75 0.39
C SER A 120 -5.31 -15.87 -0.38
N ILE A 121 -6.60 -16.22 -0.38
CA ILE A 121 -7.65 -15.40 -0.99
C ILE A 121 -7.73 -14.01 -0.34
N THR A 122 -7.67 -13.94 1.00
CA THR A 122 -7.72 -12.66 1.73
C THR A 122 -6.56 -11.75 1.36
N LEU A 123 -5.34 -12.29 1.29
CA LEU A 123 -4.15 -11.53 0.88
C LEU A 123 -4.26 -11.03 -0.56
N ILE A 124 -4.76 -11.88 -1.48
CA ILE A 124 -5.01 -11.49 -2.88
C ILE A 124 -6.02 -10.33 -2.96
N ILE A 125 -7.13 -10.41 -2.22
CA ILE A 125 -8.14 -9.34 -2.17
C ILE A 125 -7.53 -8.03 -1.65
N LEU A 126 -6.71 -8.09 -0.60
CA LEU A 126 -6.02 -6.90 -0.07
C LEU A 126 -5.06 -6.29 -1.10
N CYS A 127 -4.27 -7.12 -1.78
CA CYS A 127 -3.38 -6.66 -2.85
C CYS A 127 -4.16 -5.97 -3.98
N LEU A 128 -5.27 -6.58 -4.43
CA LEU A 128 -6.14 -5.98 -5.44
C LEU A 128 -6.74 -4.65 -4.97
N LEU A 129 -7.21 -4.56 -3.73
CA LEU A 129 -7.75 -3.33 -3.15
C LEU A 129 -6.69 -2.21 -3.13
N ILE A 130 -5.46 -2.51 -2.73
CA ILE A 130 -4.35 -1.55 -2.72
C ILE A 130 -4.03 -1.08 -4.14
N ILE A 131 -3.98 -1.99 -5.12
CA ILE A 131 -3.73 -1.66 -6.52
C ILE A 131 -4.85 -0.77 -7.08
N THR A 132 -6.12 -1.14 -6.88
CA THR A 132 -7.26 -0.33 -7.30
C THR A 132 -7.25 1.05 -6.65
N SER A 133 -6.84 1.14 -5.38
CA SER A 133 -6.65 2.41 -4.68
C SER A 133 -5.64 3.32 -5.40
N GLN A 134 -4.55 2.78 -5.95
CA GLN A 134 -3.58 3.58 -6.70
C GLN A 134 -4.18 4.13 -7.99
N LEU A 135 -4.98 3.34 -8.70
CA LEU A 135 -5.69 3.80 -9.90
C LEU A 135 -6.63 4.97 -9.60
N LEU A 136 -7.35 4.92 -8.46
CA LEU A 136 -8.20 6.02 -8.00
C LEU A 136 -7.41 7.30 -7.75
N PHE A 137 -6.17 7.21 -7.26
CA PHE A 137 -5.31 8.36 -7.06
C PHE A 137 -4.90 9.01 -8.38
N PHE A 138 -4.45 8.21 -9.36
CA PHE A 138 -4.14 8.72 -10.69
C PHE A 138 -5.35 9.38 -11.36
N LEU A 139 -6.53 8.75 -11.26
CA LEU A 139 -7.78 9.34 -11.75
C LEU A 139 -8.06 10.70 -11.11
N ASN A 140 -7.89 10.81 -9.79
CA ASN A 140 -8.11 12.05 -9.07
C ASN A 140 -7.15 13.17 -9.54
N ILE A 141 -5.87 12.84 -9.76
CA ILE A 141 -4.90 13.79 -10.32
C ILE A 141 -5.36 14.29 -11.69
N ILE A 142 -5.74 13.39 -12.60
CA ILE A 142 -6.18 13.75 -13.96
C ILE A 142 -7.40 14.68 -13.91
N LEU A 143 -8.43 14.32 -13.13
CA LEU A 143 -9.65 15.13 -12.98
C LEU A 143 -9.32 16.53 -12.42
N SER A 144 -8.44 16.59 -11.43
CA SER A 144 -8.08 17.84 -10.76
C SER A 144 -7.28 18.76 -11.69
N LEU A 145 -6.31 18.21 -12.43
CA LEU A 145 -5.54 18.95 -13.43
C LEU A 145 -6.44 19.44 -14.58
N ALA A 146 -7.31 18.57 -15.11
CA ALA A 146 -8.25 18.96 -16.16
C ALA A 146 -9.12 20.14 -15.70
N SER A 147 -9.73 20.03 -14.52
CA SER A 147 -10.58 21.10 -13.96
C SER A 147 -9.83 22.43 -13.79
N PHE A 148 -8.56 22.38 -13.37
CA PHE A 148 -7.71 23.55 -13.20
C PHE A 148 -7.43 24.25 -14.54
N PHE A 149 -7.07 23.50 -15.58
CA PHE A 149 -6.80 24.08 -16.90
C PHE A 149 -8.06 24.67 -17.54
N PHE A 150 -9.23 24.01 -17.39
CA PHE A 150 -10.49 24.56 -17.88
C PHE A 150 -10.90 25.86 -17.20
N ARG A 151 -10.70 25.99 -15.88
CA ARG A 151 -10.98 27.23 -15.15
C ARG A 151 -10.06 28.37 -15.60
N LYS A 152 -8.76 28.10 -15.70
CA LYS A 152 -7.75 29.08 -16.12
C LYS A 152 -8.00 29.63 -17.53
N ASN A 153 -8.51 28.80 -18.45
CA ASN A 153 -8.83 29.24 -19.81
C ASN A 153 -10.09 30.14 -19.87
N ARG A 154 -11.03 30.00 -18.93
CA ARG A 154 -12.20 30.89 -18.85
C ARG A 154 -11.85 32.26 -18.32
N GLU A 155 -10.89 32.37 -17.39
CA GLU A 155 -10.43 33.65 -16.83
C GLU A 155 -9.61 34.50 -17.82
N LYS A 156 -9.16 33.91 -18.93
CA LYS A 156 -8.40 34.59 -19.99
C LYS A 156 -9.25 35.11 -21.16
N ARG A 157 -10.53 34.75 -21.22
CA ARG A 157 -11.49 35.22 -22.25
C ARG A 157 -12.36 36.32 -21.66
#